data_AF-T0ZXK5-F1
#
_entry.id   AF-T0ZXK5-F1
#
_cell.length_a   1.000
_cell.length_b   1.000
_cell.length_c   1.000
_cell.angle_alpha   90.00
_cell.angle_beta   90.00
_cell.angle_gamma   90.00
#
_symmetry.space_group_name_H-M   'P 1'
#
loop_
_entity.id
_entity.type
_entity.pdbx_description
1 polymer ?
#
loop_
_entity_poly.entity_id
_entity_poly.type
_entity_poly.pdbx_seq_one_letter_code
_entity_poly.pdbx_strand_id
1 'polypeptide(L)'
;AIKGGSPLLEITKSQAEKLQEALKKNSINAKVYYGMKYSKPYINEAVDKAKADGISNLVCLPLAPFYTAIGTGSYFNKVSESAEKAGFKGKLHFIKSWCDEWGLAETWIEKVSKLEIDKGWVMLFTAHSMPTSDADNLSVYRRQLINTANSVEKRFGCKWSLCFQSKADAPGKWIGPDAAWQIKELSKAGIKKLCIIPIGFISNNLETMYDVG
;
A
#
# COMPACT_ATOMS: atom_id res chain seq x y z
N ALA A 1 -18.56 13.71 -2.84
CA ALA A 1 -19.04 12.72 -1.84
C ALA A 1 -19.36 11.41 -2.54
N ILE A 2 -18.65 10.33 -2.21
CA ILE A 2 -18.85 9.00 -2.79
C ILE A 2 -20.14 8.41 -2.22
N LYS A 3 -21.17 8.26 -3.06
CA LYS A 3 -22.52 7.81 -2.69
C LYS A 3 -22.63 6.29 -2.39
N GLY A 4 -21.53 5.55 -2.15
CA GLY A 4 -21.54 4.08 -2.20
C GLY A 4 -20.61 3.31 -1.25
N GLY A 5 -20.01 3.94 -0.24
CA GLY A 5 -19.04 3.27 0.65
C GLY A 5 -17.64 3.10 0.02
N SER A 6 -16.70 2.55 0.79
CA SER A 6 -15.31 2.36 0.33
C SER A 6 -15.22 1.13 -0.60
N PRO A 7 -14.67 1.25 -1.82
CA PRO A 7 -14.53 0.13 -2.76
C PRO A 7 -13.47 -0.89 -2.33
N LEU A 8 -12.73 -0.60 -1.24
CA LEU A 8 -11.61 -1.40 -0.76
C LEU A 8 -11.98 -2.87 -0.51
N LEU A 9 -13.19 -3.13 0.02
CA LEU A 9 -13.63 -4.50 0.30
C LEU A 9 -13.81 -5.32 -0.98
N GLU A 10 -14.53 -4.78 -1.95
CA GLU A 10 -14.76 -5.46 -3.23
C GLU A 10 -13.46 -5.65 -4.01
N ILE A 11 -12.56 -4.65 -3.99
CA ILE A 11 -11.23 -4.77 -4.58
C ILE A 11 -10.42 -5.87 -3.89
N THR A 12 -10.40 -5.90 -2.56
CA THR A 12 -9.68 -6.92 -1.78
C THR A 12 -10.21 -8.33 -2.06
N LYS A 13 -11.54 -8.48 -2.14
CA LYS A 13 -12.17 -9.75 -2.50
C LYS A 13 -11.77 -10.19 -3.91
N SER A 14 -11.85 -9.29 -4.89
CA SER A 14 -11.42 -9.57 -6.27
C SER A 14 -9.94 -9.94 -6.36
N GLN A 15 -9.07 -9.27 -5.59
CA GLN A 15 -7.65 -9.61 -5.51
C GLN A 15 -7.43 -11.01 -4.89
N ALA A 16 -8.17 -11.36 -3.84
CA ALA A 16 -8.08 -12.67 -3.21
C ALA A 16 -8.52 -13.80 -4.15
N GLU A 17 -9.61 -13.60 -4.91
CA GLU A 17 -10.10 -14.54 -5.92
C GLU A 17 -9.06 -14.76 -7.04
N LYS A 18 -8.51 -13.66 -7.59
CA LYS A 18 -7.46 -13.73 -8.62
C LYS A 18 -6.17 -14.39 -8.10
N LEU A 19 -5.80 -14.13 -6.85
CA LEU A 19 -4.66 -14.81 -6.22
C LEU A 19 -4.92 -16.32 -6.09
N GLN A 20 -6.12 -16.73 -5.69
CA GLN A 20 -6.49 -18.14 -5.60
C GLN A 20 -6.40 -18.84 -6.96
N GLU A 21 -6.88 -18.19 -8.02
CA GLU A 21 -6.77 -18.68 -9.40
C GLU A 21 -5.31 -18.77 -9.86
N ALA A 22 -4.50 -17.75 -9.59
CA ALA A 22 -3.09 -17.73 -9.93
C ALA A 22 -2.32 -18.85 -9.22
N LEU A 23 -2.56 -19.07 -7.93
CA LEU A 23 -1.95 -20.17 -7.17
C LEU A 23 -2.33 -21.52 -7.75
N LYS A 24 -3.62 -21.73 -8.08
CA LYS A 24 -4.10 -22.96 -8.72
C LYS A 24 -3.44 -23.18 -10.09
N LYS A 25 -3.36 -22.14 -10.92
CA LYS A 25 -2.71 -22.19 -12.25
C LYS A 25 -1.23 -22.57 -12.14
N ASN A 26 -0.56 -22.14 -11.08
CA ASN A 26 0.83 -22.48 -10.79
C ASN A 26 0.98 -23.80 -10.00
N SER A 27 -0.08 -24.60 -9.87
CA SER A 27 -0.08 -25.87 -9.12
C SER A 27 0.35 -25.74 -7.66
N ILE A 28 0.14 -24.57 -7.05
CA ILE A 28 0.41 -24.32 -5.63
C ILE A 28 -0.84 -24.71 -4.85
N ASN A 29 -0.73 -25.75 -4.02
CA ASN A 29 -1.80 -26.19 -3.14
C ASN A 29 -1.94 -25.26 -1.92
N ALA A 30 -2.61 -24.13 -2.11
CA ALA A 30 -2.87 -23.15 -1.09
C ALA A 30 -4.30 -22.62 -1.17
N LYS A 31 -4.87 -22.28 0.00
CA LYS A 31 -6.15 -21.59 0.13
C LYS A 31 -5.93 -20.13 0.47
N VAL A 32 -6.64 -19.24 -0.21
CA VAL A 32 -6.59 -17.79 0.05
C VAL A 32 -7.71 -17.38 1.00
N TYR A 33 -7.32 -16.63 2.03
CA TYR A 33 -8.23 -15.99 2.96
C TYR A 33 -7.95 -14.49 2.95
N TYR A 34 -8.98 -13.67 3.14
CA TYR A 34 -8.84 -12.23 3.29
C TYR A 34 -9.58 -11.77 4.54
N GLY A 35 -9.04 -10.75 5.20
CA GLY A 35 -9.59 -10.21 6.43
C GLY A 35 -9.14 -8.77 6.64
N MET A 36 -10.05 -7.96 7.13
CA MET A 36 -9.86 -6.55 7.45
C MET A 36 -9.63 -6.39 8.95
N LYS A 37 -8.92 -5.34 9.34
CA LYS A 37 -8.66 -5.04 10.75
C LYS A 37 -9.85 -4.35 11.44
N TYR A 38 -10.59 -3.52 10.71
CA TYR A 38 -11.59 -2.61 11.27
C TYR A 38 -13.03 -2.84 10.78
N SER A 39 -13.22 -3.67 9.76
CA SER A 39 -14.53 -3.99 9.18
C SER A 39 -14.65 -5.49 8.89
N LYS A 40 -15.85 -5.97 8.55
CA LYS A 40 -16.03 -7.35 8.08
C LYS A 40 -15.55 -7.53 6.64
N PRO A 41 -15.09 -8.73 6.25
CA PRO A 41 -14.76 -9.86 7.14
C PRO A 41 -13.50 -9.56 7.95
N TYR A 42 -13.44 -10.02 9.20
CA TYR A 42 -12.34 -9.70 10.10
C TYR A 42 -11.16 -10.69 9.97
N ILE A 43 -9.95 -10.24 10.31
CA ILE A 43 -8.75 -11.07 10.36
C ILE A 43 -8.93 -12.32 11.24
N ASN A 44 -9.60 -12.21 12.39
CA ASN A 44 -9.84 -13.38 13.25
C ASN A 44 -10.75 -14.41 12.59
N GLU A 45 -11.77 -13.99 11.84
CA GLU A 45 -12.64 -14.90 11.10
C GLU A 45 -11.87 -15.64 9.99
N ALA A 46 -10.90 -14.98 9.35
CA ALA A 46 -10.02 -15.62 8.38
C ALA A 46 -9.09 -16.65 9.02
N VAL A 47 -8.54 -16.35 10.20
CA VAL A 47 -7.68 -17.28 10.96
C VAL A 47 -8.47 -18.49 11.47
N ASP A 48 -9.70 -18.29 11.97
CA ASP A 48 -10.59 -19.36 12.42
C ASP A 48 -10.93 -20.32 11.26
N LYS A 49 -11.20 -19.78 10.07
CA LYS A 49 -11.41 -20.58 8.86
C LYS A 49 -10.17 -21.37 8.47
N ALA A 50 -9.00 -20.73 8.46
CA ALA A 50 -7.75 -21.43 8.14
C ALA A 50 -7.47 -22.58 9.13
N LYS A 51 -7.77 -22.38 10.42
CA LYS A 51 -7.69 -23.44 11.43
C LYS A 51 -8.66 -24.59 11.12
N ALA A 52 -9.93 -24.28 10.88
CA ALA A 52 -10.97 -25.27 10.59
C ALA A 52 -10.64 -26.10 9.33
N ASP A 53 -9.98 -25.47 8.36
CA ASP A 53 -9.51 -26.09 7.13
C ASP A 53 -8.24 -26.94 7.29
N GLY A 54 -7.69 -27.06 8.52
CA GLY A 54 -6.51 -27.86 8.82
C GLY A 54 -5.20 -27.27 8.29
N ILE A 55 -5.14 -25.95 8.05
CA ILE A 55 -3.93 -25.29 7.54
C ILE A 55 -2.80 -25.34 8.56
N SER A 56 -1.62 -25.77 8.14
CA SER A 56 -0.41 -25.88 8.98
C SER A 56 0.57 -24.71 8.80
N ASN A 57 0.46 -23.97 7.69
CA ASN A 57 1.30 -22.81 7.38
C ASN A 57 0.42 -21.69 6.82
N LEU A 58 0.45 -20.52 7.47
CA LEU A 58 -0.32 -19.35 7.07
C LEU A 58 0.63 -18.23 6.65
N VAL A 59 0.60 -17.89 5.36
CA VAL A 59 1.37 -16.77 4.80
C VAL A 59 0.54 -15.50 4.91
N CYS A 60 1.05 -14.51 5.66
CA CYS A 60 0.40 -13.26 5.95
C CYS A 60 0.92 -12.18 5.00
N LEU A 61 0.14 -11.90 3.96
CA LEU A 61 0.43 -10.87 2.95
C LEU A 61 -0.38 -9.60 3.24
N PRO A 62 0.24 -8.50 3.72
CA PRO A 62 -0.43 -7.22 3.82
C PRO A 62 -0.66 -6.64 2.43
N LEU A 63 -1.80 -5.99 2.20
CA LEU A 63 -2.05 -5.26 0.95
C LEU A 63 -1.25 -3.94 0.86
N ALA A 64 -0.64 -3.48 1.95
CA ALA A 64 0.29 -2.36 1.90
C ALA A 64 1.70 -2.87 1.53
N PRO A 65 2.28 -2.45 0.40
CA PRO A 65 3.60 -2.92 -0.03
C PRO A 65 4.76 -2.35 0.80
N PHE A 66 4.56 -1.16 1.36
CA PHE A 66 5.56 -0.44 2.15
C PHE A 66 5.41 -0.76 3.63
N TYR A 67 6.45 -1.33 4.24
CA TYR A 67 6.42 -1.62 5.66
C TYR A 67 6.44 -0.33 6.49
N THR A 68 5.55 -0.27 7.48
CA THR A 68 5.61 0.64 8.63
C THR A 68 5.19 -0.12 9.89
N ALA A 69 5.68 0.29 11.06
CA ALA A 69 5.36 -0.39 12.32
C ALA A 69 3.87 -0.23 12.67
N ILE A 70 3.33 0.99 12.52
CA ILE A 70 1.93 1.29 12.84
C ILE A 70 0.94 0.90 11.73
N GLY A 71 1.41 0.76 10.48
CA GLY A 71 0.63 0.21 9.38
C GLY A 71 0.72 -1.32 9.39
N THR A 72 1.55 -1.87 8.51
CA THR A 72 1.74 -3.32 8.32
C THR A 72 2.06 -4.07 9.62
N GLY A 73 2.95 -3.55 10.48
CA GLY A 73 3.28 -4.20 11.76
C GLY A 73 2.05 -4.40 12.66
N SER A 74 1.12 -3.44 12.67
CA SER A 74 -0.11 -3.55 13.45
C SER A 74 -1.07 -4.64 12.92
N TYR A 75 -1.00 -4.97 11.62
CA TYR A 75 -1.74 -6.10 11.05
C TYR A 75 -1.11 -7.43 11.45
N PHE A 76 0.22 -7.50 11.50
CA PHE A 76 0.92 -8.70 11.99
C PHE A 76 0.57 -9.01 13.44
N ASN A 77 0.58 -7.99 14.30
CA ASN A 77 0.13 -8.15 15.69
C ASN A 77 -1.31 -8.68 15.75
N LYS A 78 -2.21 -8.14 14.93
CA LYS A 78 -3.60 -8.59 14.89
C LYS A 78 -3.74 -10.05 14.44
N VAL A 79 -2.96 -10.49 13.47
CA VAL A 79 -2.93 -11.90 13.03
C VAL A 79 -2.39 -12.79 14.16
N SER A 80 -1.27 -12.42 14.78
CA SER A 80 -0.68 -13.17 15.90
C SER A 80 -1.64 -13.32 17.07
N GLU A 81 -2.28 -12.23 17.51
CA GLU A 81 -3.31 -12.25 18.55
C GLU A 81 -4.50 -13.14 18.17
N SER A 82 -4.91 -13.11 16.90
CA SER A 82 -6.03 -13.92 16.42
C SER A 82 -5.68 -15.40 16.39
N ALA A 83 -4.47 -15.75 15.96
CA ALA A 83 -3.95 -17.11 15.94
C ALA A 83 -3.82 -17.68 17.36
N GLU A 84 -3.31 -16.89 18.30
CA GLU A 84 -3.22 -17.26 19.71
C GLU A 84 -4.61 -17.54 20.31
N LYS A 85 -5.56 -16.60 20.15
CA LYS A 85 -6.94 -16.75 20.65
C LYS A 85 -7.66 -17.94 20.03
N ALA A 86 -7.44 -18.18 18.74
CA ALA A 86 -8.01 -19.34 18.05
C ALA A 86 -7.34 -20.66 18.46
N GLY A 87 -6.20 -20.65 19.18
CA GLY A 87 -5.41 -21.84 19.45
C GLY A 87 -4.84 -22.47 18.18
N PHE A 88 -4.54 -21.66 17.16
CA PHE A 88 -3.91 -22.11 15.92
C PHE A 88 -2.50 -22.62 16.21
N LYS A 89 -2.20 -23.87 15.84
CA LYS A 89 -0.90 -24.51 16.11
C LYS A 89 0.05 -24.50 14.91
N GLY A 90 -0.39 -23.98 13.77
CA GLY A 90 0.43 -23.87 12.57
C GLY A 90 1.46 -22.73 12.65
N LYS A 91 2.34 -22.67 11.65
CA LYS A 91 3.36 -21.62 11.52
C LYS A 91 2.78 -20.39 10.82
N LEU A 92 3.09 -19.21 11.35
CA LEU A 92 2.80 -17.93 10.71
C LEU A 92 4.05 -17.44 9.98
N HIS A 93 3.89 -17.07 8.70
CA HIS A 93 4.94 -16.50 7.86
C HIS A 93 4.53 -15.09 7.46
N PHE A 94 5.30 -14.06 7.83
CA PHE A 94 4.94 -12.67 7.57
C PHE A 94 5.74 -12.09 6.40
N ILE A 95 5.05 -11.65 5.35
CA ILE A 95 5.67 -10.90 4.25
C ILE A 95 5.74 -9.44 4.69
N LYS A 96 6.92 -9.05 5.22
CA LYS A 96 7.12 -7.75 5.87
C LYS A 96 6.87 -6.57 4.92
N SER A 97 7.38 -6.67 3.70
CA SER A 97 7.22 -5.70 2.62
C SER A 97 7.29 -6.44 1.29
N TRP A 98 6.72 -5.84 0.26
CA TRP A 98 6.81 -6.32 -1.13
C TRP A 98 6.91 -5.14 -2.11
N CYS A 99 7.42 -4.00 -1.64
CA CYS A 99 7.60 -2.79 -2.43
C CYS A 99 8.66 -2.93 -3.54
N ASP A 100 9.55 -3.90 -3.41
CA ASP A 100 10.60 -4.25 -4.36
C ASP A 100 10.18 -5.32 -5.37
N GLU A 101 8.96 -5.87 -5.25
CA GLU A 101 8.41 -6.78 -6.24
C GLU A 101 8.19 -6.05 -7.58
N TRP A 102 8.76 -6.63 -8.64
CA TRP A 102 8.78 -6.04 -9.98
C TRP A 102 7.37 -5.65 -10.48
N GLY A 103 6.36 -6.46 -10.15
CA GLY A 103 4.97 -6.22 -10.55
C GLY A 103 4.39 -4.92 -10.01
N LEU A 104 4.86 -4.41 -8.86
CA LEU A 104 4.41 -3.12 -8.33
C LEU A 104 4.87 -1.96 -9.21
N ALA A 105 6.16 -1.92 -9.54
CA ALA A 105 6.72 -0.86 -10.39
C ALA A 105 6.15 -0.95 -11.81
N GLU A 106 6.05 -2.16 -12.38
CA GLU A 106 5.47 -2.38 -13.71
C GLU A 106 4.02 -1.89 -13.78
N THR A 107 3.20 -2.14 -12.77
CA THR A 107 1.81 -1.65 -12.73
C THR A 107 1.75 -0.11 -12.84
N TRP A 108 2.66 0.60 -12.17
CA TRP A 108 2.74 2.06 -12.27
C TRP A 108 3.26 2.52 -13.62
N ILE A 109 4.29 1.85 -14.15
CA ILE A 109 4.85 2.11 -15.47
C ILE A 109 3.76 1.97 -16.54
N GLU A 110 2.97 0.89 -16.51
CA GLU A 110 1.88 0.67 -17.46
C GLU A 110 0.81 1.77 -17.38
N LYS A 111 0.46 2.22 -16.17
CA LYS A 111 -0.50 3.31 -15.98
C LYS A 111 0.02 4.64 -16.52
N VAL A 112 1.25 5.00 -16.18
CA VAL A 112 1.86 6.28 -16.58
C VAL A 112 2.12 6.30 -18.09
N SER A 113 2.46 5.16 -18.70
CA SER A 113 2.69 5.07 -20.16
C SER A 113 1.47 5.46 -21.00
N LYS A 114 0.25 5.36 -20.43
CA LYS A 114 -1.00 5.76 -21.10
C LYS A 114 -1.27 7.26 -21.05
N LEU A 115 -0.50 8.01 -20.27
CA LEU A 115 -0.67 9.46 -20.08
C LEU A 115 0.19 10.30 -21.03
N GLU A 116 1.02 9.66 -21.88
CA GLU A 116 1.88 10.32 -22.86
C GLU A 116 2.76 11.45 -22.26
N ILE A 117 3.30 11.23 -21.06
CA ILE A 117 4.20 12.20 -20.41
C ILE A 117 5.59 12.21 -21.04
N ASP A 118 6.25 13.37 -20.97
CA ASP A 118 7.61 13.59 -21.49
C ASP A 118 8.52 14.27 -20.44
N LYS A 119 9.78 14.56 -20.81
CA LYS A 119 10.78 15.18 -19.93
C LYS A 119 10.42 16.59 -19.43
N GLY A 120 9.43 17.24 -20.03
CA GLY A 120 8.86 18.52 -19.58
C GLY A 120 7.87 18.39 -18.43
N TRP A 121 7.48 17.16 -18.05
CA TRP A 121 6.68 16.86 -16.87
C TRP A 121 7.54 16.58 -15.64
N VAL A 122 6.96 16.80 -14.46
CA VAL A 122 7.50 16.29 -13.19
C VAL A 122 6.56 15.21 -12.65
N MET A 123 7.12 14.06 -12.27
CA MET A 123 6.40 13.00 -11.58
C MET A 123 6.34 13.33 -10.08
N LEU A 124 5.15 13.62 -9.57
CA LEU A 124 4.93 13.88 -8.15
C LEU A 124 4.35 12.63 -7.49
N PHE A 125 5.22 11.87 -6.83
CA PHE A 125 4.82 10.70 -6.07
C PHE A 125 4.21 11.13 -4.73
N THR A 126 3.06 10.57 -4.37
CA THR A 126 2.37 10.84 -3.10
C THR A 126 2.19 9.57 -2.28
N ALA A 127 2.31 9.70 -0.96
CA ALA A 127 2.11 8.60 -0.01
C ALA A 127 1.44 9.10 1.27
N HIS A 128 0.84 8.21 2.05
CA HIS A 128 0.25 8.59 3.34
C HIS A 128 1.34 9.12 4.29
N SER A 129 1.06 10.26 4.92
CA SER A 129 1.89 10.85 5.96
C SER A 129 1.82 10.04 7.25
N MET A 130 2.90 10.04 8.01
CA MET A 130 3.10 9.24 9.21
C MET A 130 3.68 10.12 10.32
N PRO A 131 3.32 9.91 11.59
CA PRO A 131 3.90 10.62 12.72
C PRO A 131 5.42 10.44 12.78
N THR A 132 6.16 11.48 13.19
CA THR A 132 7.63 11.44 13.31
C THR A 132 8.14 10.94 14.66
N SER A 133 7.30 10.28 15.45
CA SER A 133 7.67 9.74 16.76
C SER A 133 8.67 8.58 16.66
N ASP A 134 8.73 7.87 15.53
CA ASP A 134 9.67 6.77 15.26
C ASP A 134 10.50 7.09 14.01
N ALA A 135 11.67 7.70 14.22
CA ALA A 135 12.54 8.17 13.14
C ALA A 135 13.10 7.01 12.29
N ASP A 136 13.45 5.90 12.92
CA ASP A 136 14.02 4.74 12.23
C ASP A 136 12.97 4.11 11.32
N ASN A 137 11.73 3.94 11.80
CA ASN A 137 10.64 3.44 10.98
C ASN A 137 10.33 4.36 9.78
N LEU A 138 10.34 5.68 9.99
CA LEU A 138 10.16 6.63 8.91
C LEU A 138 11.28 6.60 7.88
N SER A 139 12.53 6.42 8.31
CA SER A 139 13.67 6.32 7.41
C SER A 139 13.53 5.11 6.48
N VAL A 140 13.04 3.98 7.01
CA VAL A 140 12.78 2.75 6.26
C VAL A 140 11.58 2.94 5.32
N TYR A 141 10.49 3.53 5.78
CA TYR A 141 9.31 3.84 4.95
C TYR A 141 9.66 4.73 3.76
N ARG A 142 10.36 5.85 4.03
CA ARG A 142 10.81 6.78 2.99
C ARG A 142 11.73 6.10 1.99
N ARG A 143 12.69 5.28 2.44
CA ARG A 143 13.62 4.59 1.55
C ARG A 143 12.90 3.63 0.60
N GLN A 144 11.93 2.86 1.10
CA GLN A 144 11.13 1.96 0.27
C GLN A 144 10.36 2.74 -0.82
N LEU A 145 9.74 3.87 -0.46
CA LEU A 145 9.04 4.76 -1.40
C LEU A 145 9.98 5.32 -2.47
N ILE A 146 11.15 5.84 -2.06
CA ILE A 146 12.16 6.39 -2.97
C ILE A 146 12.65 5.31 -3.95
N ASN A 147 12.92 4.10 -3.46
CA ASN A 147 13.37 3.00 -4.32
C ASN A 147 12.31 2.66 -5.38
N THR A 148 11.03 2.58 -4.98
CA THR A 148 9.94 2.31 -5.92
C THR A 148 9.76 3.46 -6.92
N ALA A 149 9.82 4.71 -6.46
CA ALA A 149 9.75 5.90 -7.30
C ALA A 149 10.86 5.93 -8.35
N ASN A 150 12.10 5.62 -7.95
CA ASN A 150 13.24 5.52 -8.87
C ASN A 150 13.04 4.43 -9.94
N SER A 151 12.50 3.26 -9.56
CA SER A 151 12.19 2.19 -10.51
C SER A 151 11.18 2.63 -11.57
N VAL A 152 10.14 3.36 -11.16
CA VAL A 152 9.11 3.89 -12.06
C VAL A 152 9.70 5.00 -12.94
N GLU A 153 10.37 5.99 -12.35
CA GLU A 153 10.88 7.17 -13.08
C GLU A 153 11.91 6.79 -14.15
N LYS A 154 12.79 5.81 -13.88
CA LYS A 154 13.82 5.34 -14.82
C LYS A 154 13.26 4.99 -16.20
N ARG A 155 11.99 4.60 -16.30
CA ARG A 155 11.34 4.27 -17.57
C ARG A 155 10.96 5.49 -18.43
N PHE A 156 10.77 6.65 -17.79
CA PHE A 156 10.29 7.89 -18.42
C PHE A 156 11.37 8.98 -18.52
N GLY A 157 12.34 8.99 -17.61
CA GLY A 157 13.41 9.98 -17.57
C GLY A 157 12.92 11.39 -17.22
N CYS A 158 11.81 11.48 -16.49
CA CYS A 158 11.24 12.73 -15.98
C CYS A 158 11.92 13.12 -14.66
N LYS A 159 11.96 14.42 -14.35
CA LYS A 159 12.26 14.81 -12.96
C LYS A 159 11.16 14.31 -12.04
N TRP A 160 11.48 14.00 -10.78
CA TRP A 160 10.49 13.55 -9.82
C TRP A 160 10.67 14.16 -8.43
N SER A 161 9.60 14.12 -7.64
CA SER A 161 9.55 14.51 -6.23
C SER A 161 8.63 13.59 -5.44
N LEU A 162 8.88 13.44 -4.14
CA LEU A 162 8.01 12.71 -3.20
C LEU A 162 7.41 13.69 -2.19
N CYS A 163 6.11 13.59 -1.96
CA CYS A 163 5.41 14.29 -0.89
C CYS A 163 4.45 13.35 -0.15
N PHE A 164 3.90 13.86 0.94
CA PHE A 164 3.03 13.10 1.82
C PHE A 164 1.69 13.81 2.00
N GLN A 165 0.62 13.03 2.09
CA GLN A 165 -0.76 13.51 2.19
C GLN A 165 -1.49 12.81 3.35
N SER A 166 -2.75 13.19 3.58
CA SER A 166 -3.62 12.51 4.54
C SER A 166 -3.06 12.51 5.98
N LYS A 167 -2.34 13.58 6.36
CA LYS A 167 -1.96 13.81 7.76
C LYS A 167 -3.23 13.80 8.62
N ALA A 168 -3.25 12.96 9.67
CA ALA A 168 -4.37 12.97 10.60
C ALA A 168 -4.40 14.29 11.38
N ASP A 169 -5.61 14.70 11.80
CA ASP A 169 -5.81 15.83 12.72
C ASP A 169 -5.45 15.40 14.15
N ALA A 170 -4.18 15.09 14.35
CA ALA A 170 -3.62 14.67 15.62
C ALA A 170 -2.34 15.47 15.92
N PRO A 171 -2.12 15.80 17.21
CA PRO A 171 -0.96 16.58 17.63
C PRO A 171 0.33 15.86 17.30
N GLY A 172 1.37 16.63 16.99
CA GLY A 172 2.71 16.13 16.70
C GLY A 172 3.22 16.52 15.32
N LYS A 173 4.46 16.12 15.06
CA LYS A 173 5.13 16.31 13.77
C LYS A 173 4.83 15.12 12.87
N TRP A 174 4.69 15.41 11.59
CA TRP A 174 4.36 14.45 10.55
C TRP A 174 5.41 14.53 9.44
N ILE A 175 5.66 13.39 8.78
CA ILE A 175 6.62 13.34 7.69
C ILE A 175 6.17 14.25 6.53
N GLY A 176 7.11 15.05 6.03
CA GLY A 176 6.90 15.97 4.91
C GLY A 176 7.87 15.74 3.74
N PRO A 177 7.77 16.53 2.67
CA PRO A 177 6.89 17.69 2.54
C PRO A 177 5.41 17.31 2.37
N ASP A 178 4.51 18.20 2.80
CA ASP A 178 3.09 18.09 2.54
C ASP A 178 2.80 18.23 1.03
N ALA A 179 1.80 17.52 0.51
CA ALA A 179 1.46 17.51 -0.91
C ALA A 179 1.05 18.89 -1.44
N ALA A 180 0.18 19.62 -0.73
CA ALA A 180 -0.26 20.95 -1.15
C ALA A 180 0.90 21.95 -1.10
N TRP A 181 1.74 21.86 -0.08
CA TRP A 181 2.98 22.65 -0.01
C TRP A 181 3.92 22.33 -1.18
N GLN A 182 4.16 21.06 -1.48
CA GLN A 182 5.07 20.65 -2.55
C GLN A 182 4.60 21.11 -3.93
N ILE A 183 3.29 21.02 -4.21
CA ILE A 183 2.70 21.52 -5.45
C ILE A 183 2.91 23.02 -5.59
N LYS A 184 2.73 23.78 -4.49
CA LYS A 184 2.97 25.24 -4.48
C LYS A 184 4.43 25.58 -4.77
N GLU A 185 5.38 24.85 -4.17
CA GLU A 185 6.81 25.07 -4.40
C GLU A 185 7.22 24.70 -5.83
N LEU A 186 6.71 23.60 -6.38
CA LEU A 186 6.94 23.24 -7.79
C LEU A 186 6.38 24.31 -8.75
N SER A 187 5.20 24.85 -8.46
CA SER A 187 4.60 25.93 -9.24
C SER A 187 5.44 27.21 -9.21
N LYS A 188 5.95 27.60 -8.03
CA LYS A 188 6.89 28.74 -7.87
C LYS A 188 8.20 28.51 -8.62
N ALA A 189 8.68 27.27 -8.68
CA ALA A 189 9.85 26.87 -9.45
C ALA A 189 9.60 26.83 -10.98
N GLY A 190 8.42 27.26 -11.44
CA GLY A 190 8.08 27.35 -12.86
C GLY A 190 7.58 26.04 -13.48
N ILE A 191 7.39 24.98 -12.69
CA ILE A 191 6.85 23.71 -13.19
C ILE A 191 5.36 23.90 -13.54
N LYS A 192 5.00 23.57 -14.79
CA LYS A 192 3.63 23.73 -15.32
C LYS A 192 2.89 22.41 -15.55
N LYS A 193 3.60 21.28 -15.56
CA LYS A 193 3.05 19.96 -15.86
C LYS A 193 3.45 18.97 -14.76
N LEU A 194 2.45 18.40 -14.07
CA LEU A 194 2.64 17.42 -13.01
C LEU A 194 1.91 16.12 -13.34
N CYS A 195 2.58 14.99 -13.20
CA CYS A 195 1.97 13.66 -13.19
C CYS A 195 1.93 13.19 -11.73
N ILE A 196 0.74 13.20 -11.12
CA ILE A 196 0.58 12.81 -9.71
C ILE A 196 0.39 11.30 -9.63
N ILE A 197 1.24 10.64 -8.83
CA ILE A 197 1.27 9.17 -8.72
C ILE A 197 1.11 8.80 -7.24
N PRO A 198 -0.06 8.30 -6.80
CA PRO A 198 -0.28 7.91 -5.41
C PRO A 198 0.41 6.58 -5.08
N ILE A 199 1.74 6.57 -5.13
CA ILE A 199 2.60 5.38 -5.01
C ILE A 199 2.37 4.63 -3.70
N GLY A 200 2.01 5.33 -2.62
CA GLY A 200 1.74 4.72 -1.31
C GLY A 200 0.46 3.87 -1.25
N PHE A 201 -0.38 3.89 -2.30
CA PHE A 201 -1.68 3.23 -2.32
C PHE A 201 -1.84 2.32 -3.53
N ILE A 202 -2.21 1.06 -3.32
CA ILE A 202 -2.36 0.07 -4.41
C ILE A 202 -3.80 -0.06 -4.93
N SER A 203 -4.76 0.60 -4.27
CA SER A 203 -6.18 0.56 -4.61
C SER A 203 -6.79 1.93 -4.35
N ASN A 204 -7.82 2.27 -5.12
CA ASN A 204 -8.64 3.44 -4.80
C ASN A 204 -9.18 3.27 -3.37
N ASN A 205 -8.78 4.18 -2.48
CA ASN A 205 -9.31 4.34 -1.15
C ASN A 205 -9.90 5.75 -1.03
N LEU A 206 -10.46 6.07 0.15
CA LEU A 206 -11.05 7.38 0.39
C LEU A 206 -10.06 8.51 0.04
N GLU A 207 -8.81 8.39 0.47
CA GLU A 207 -7.77 9.40 0.26
C GLU A 207 -7.42 9.60 -1.23
N THR A 208 -7.27 8.54 -2.03
CA THR A 208 -7.05 8.70 -3.49
C THR A 208 -8.25 9.28 -4.23
N MET A 209 -9.48 9.08 -3.73
CA MET A 209 -10.70 9.58 -4.37
C MET A 209 -11.09 11.00 -3.91
N TYR A 210 -10.58 11.47 -2.76
CA TYR A 210 -10.86 12.81 -2.23
C TYR A 210 -9.66 13.76 -2.29
N ASP A 211 -8.42 13.28 -2.08
CA ASP A 211 -7.23 14.14 -2.01
C ASP A 211 -6.58 14.35 -3.39
N VAL A 212 -6.81 13.44 -4.34
CA VAL A 212 -6.21 13.46 -5.69
C VAL A 212 -7.27 13.56 -6.80
N GLY A 213 -8.53 13.27 -6.48
CA GLY A 213 -9.67 13.23 -7.42
C GLY A 213 -10.23 14.59 -7.80
#